data_AF-A0A9W3BGA2-F1
#
_entry.id   AF-A0A9W3BGA2-F1
#
_cell.length_a   1.000
_cell.length_b   1.000
_cell.length_c   1.000
_cell.angle_alpha   90.00
_cell.angle_beta   90.00
_cell.angle_gamma   90.00
#
_symmetry.space_group_name_H-M   'P 1'
#
loop_
_entity.id
_entity.type
_entity.pdbx_description
1 polymer ?
#
loop_
_entity_poly.entity_id
_entity_poly.type
_entity_poly.pdbx_seq_one_letter_code
_entity_poly.pdbx_strand_id
1 'polypeptide(L)'
;MAFQRSTKMSQENLGRIIGLYDIIGEHEMQIADDGEGDVATDIKTCTKNPGHEKFIPVNNFRIEHLPEEHRDLELFKYIKSVSVLTVRVDVQNTSPRRPDVWPGTRSVYPCYSMAGRESVRRGSGRISLVTKYAYGYDQEGGRHWLGRASCACHVCQLSSSPRNSWWEIEVLTATHVVFDEVEASQASCRLFYDSPDSPVTTLDVVGVGFVNVERDWCRLVCTTCDNDLGEVLFRLKKRCNVLWKTVHERYRASRDVDKLMFMVSHPHGGPKQVSLGQWQDRYLVDSDIHNYNKFTYTTSTCPGSSGATVYCLGYTGWWLYQLVHSGTLPSGLNYSGSAFVL
;
A
#
# COMPACT_ATOMS: atom_id res chain seq x y z
N MET A 1 -39.29 1.69 -36.79
CA MET A 1 -38.32 2.77 -37.09
C MET A 1 -37.41 2.94 -35.89
N ALA A 2 -36.10 2.75 -36.14
CA ALA A 2 -34.92 3.21 -35.41
C ALA A 2 -34.97 3.36 -33.87
N PHE A 3 -34.17 2.55 -33.16
CA PHE A 3 -32.97 3.02 -32.45
C PHE A 3 -32.11 1.80 -32.05
N GLN A 4 -31.46 1.16 -33.03
CA GLN A 4 -30.28 0.34 -32.79
C GLN A 4 -29.06 1.27 -32.85
N ARG A 5 -28.50 1.64 -31.70
CA ARG A 5 -27.15 2.22 -31.62
C ARG A 5 -26.22 1.24 -30.92
N SER A 6 -25.64 0.38 -31.75
CA SER A 6 -24.21 0.04 -31.76
C SER A 6 -23.48 -0.01 -30.41
N THR A 7 -23.59 -1.12 -29.70
CA THR A 7 -22.54 -1.62 -28.80
C THR A 7 -21.47 -2.35 -29.64
N LYS A 8 -20.60 -1.56 -30.27
CA LYS A 8 -19.25 -2.02 -30.65
C LYS A 8 -18.27 -1.30 -29.71
N MET A 9 -18.18 -1.78 -28.47
CA MET A 9 -16.92 -1.64 -27.73
C MET A 9 -15.91 -2.53 -28.47
N SER A 10 -14.85 -1.93 -28.99
CA SER A 10 -13.78 -2.64 -29.67
C SER A 10 -13.17 -3.68 -28.72
N GLN A 11 -12.93 -4.89 -29.25
CA GLN A 11 -12.24 -5.99 -28.56
C GLN A 11 -10.74 -5.72 -28.33
N GLU A 12 -10.26 -4.50 -28.57
CA GLU A 12 -8.83 -4.16 -28.62
C GLU A 12 -8.19 -3.81 -27.28
N ASN A 13 -8.96 -3.75 -26.18
CA ASN A 13 -8.43 -3.44 -24.84
C ASN A 13 -8.60 -4.56 -23.80
N LEU A 14 -8.88 -5.79 -24.24
CA LEU A 14 -8.81 -6.97 -23.35
C LEU A 14 -7.33 -7.18 -23.00
N GLY A 15 -6.96 -6.86 -21.75
CA GLY A 15 -5.60 -7.06 -21.23
C GLY A 15 -5.11 -8.49 -21.49
N ARG A 16 -3.80 -8.65 -21.67
CA ARG A 16 -3.21 -9.98 -21.89
C ARG A 16 -3.54 -10.86 -20.69
N ILE A 17 -4.09 -12.05 -20.94
CA ILE A 17 -4.31 -13.06 -19.89
C ILE A 17 -2.97 -13.65 -19.54
N ILE A 18 -2.66 -13.68 -18.25
CA ILE A 18 -1.44 -14.28 -17.71
C ILE A 18 -1.79 -15.19 -16.54
N GLY A 19 -0.93 -16.18 -16.31
CA GLY A 19 -0.88 -16.86 -15.03
C GLY A 19 -0.53 -15.88 -13.92
N LEU A 20 -1.02 -16.15 -12.71
CA LEU A 20 -0.77 -15.36 -11.51
C LEU A 20 0.72 -15.03 -11.28
N TYR A 21 1.61 -15.91 -11.72
CA TYR A 21 3.04 -15.84 -11.46
C TYR A 21 3.90 -15.53 -12.69
N ASP A 22 3.30 -15.19 -13.82
CA ASP A 22 4.05 -14.87 -15.03
C ASP A 22 4.84 -13.55 -14.89
N ILE A 23 4.49 -12.75 -13.88
CA ILE A 23 5.14 -11.47 -13.56
C ILE A 23 5.58 -11.52 -12.09
N ILE A 24 6.86 -11.89 -11.90
CA ILE A 24 7.60 -11.82 -10.65
C ILE A 24 8.98 -11.25 -10.98
N GLY A 25 9.40 -10.25 -10.23
CA GLY A 25 10.72 -9.64 -10.34
C GLY A 25 11.40 -9.51 -8.98
N GLU A 26 12.34 -8.58 -8.91
CA GLU A 26 13.05 -8.24 -7.67
C GLU A 26 12.15 -7.37 -6.79
N HIS A 27 12.02 -7.74 -5.51
CA HIS A 27 11.14 -7.06 -4.57
C HIS A 27 11.87 -5.91 -3.89
N GLU A 28 11.20 -4.78 -3.73
CA GLU A 28 11.82 -3.54 -3.30
C GLU A 28 11.56 -3.23 -1.83
N MET A 29 11.93 -4.15 -0.94
CA MET A 29 12.04 -3.88 0.50
C MET A 29 13.43 -3.30 0.78
N GLN A 30 13.51 -2.34 1.70
CA GLN A 30 14.80 -1.89 2.20
C GLN A 30 15.22 -2.84 3.33
N ILE A 31 16.29 -3.59 3.13
CA ILE A 31 16.93 -4.38 4.19
C ILE A 31 17.95 -3.47 4.88
N ALA A 32 18.01 -3.52 6.20
CA ALA A 32 19.02 -2.81 7.01
C ALA A 32 19.81 -3.86 7.81
N ASP A 33 21.06 -4.09 7.39
CA ASP A 33 21.91 -5.14 7.95
C ASP A 33 22.41 -4.84 9.39
N ASP A 34 22.31 -3.58 9.86
CA ASP A 34 22.85 -3.12 11.15
C ASP A 34 21.90 -2.20 11.97
N GLY A 35 20.59 -2.22 11.70
CA GLY A 35 19.58 -1.50 12.50
C GLY A 35 18.97 -0.30 11.78
N GLU A 36 19.16 0.93 12.29
CA GLU A 36 18.80 2.13 11.51
C GLU A 36 19.80 2.36 10.38
N GLY A 37 19.75 1.51 9.35
CA GLY A 37 20.54 1.72 8.13
C GLY A 37 20.39 3.17 7.67
N ASP A 38 21.53 3.81 7.38
CA ASP A 38 21.58 5.24 7.08
C ASP A 38 20.86 5.54 5.76
N VAL A 39 19.58 5.93 5.90
CA VAL A 39 18.71 6.33 4.79
C VAL A 39 19.41 7.34 3.87
N ALA A 40 20.25 8.23 4.41
CA ALA A 40 20.97 9.19 3.58
C ALA A 40 22.05 8.51 2.72
N THR A 41 22.71 7.48 3.23
CA THR A 41 23.66 6.65 2.48
C THR A 41 22.94 5.79 1.44
N ASP A 42 21.81 5.16 1.78
CA ASP A 42 20.99 4.40 0.83
C ASP A 42 20.53 5.28 -0.34
N ILE A 43 20.08 6.51 -0.05
CA ILE A 43 19.70 7.49 -1.06
C ILE A 43 20.90 7.86 -1.95
N LYS A 44 22.06 8.18 -1.35
CA LYS A 44 23.26 8.58 -2.12
C LYS A 44 23.80 7.47 -3.02
N THR A 45 23.67 6.22 -2.60
CA THR A 45 24.21 5.05 -3.31
C THR A 45 23.20 4.35 -4.21
N CYS A 46 21.95 4.83 -4.25
CA CYS A 46 20.89 4.25 -5.07
C CYS A 46 21.23 4.28 -6.56
N THR A 47 21.36 3.09 -7.15
CA THR A 47 21.62 2.92 -8.59
C THR A 47 20.35 2.95 -9.42
N LYS A 48 19.19 2.65 -8.83
CA LYS A 48 17.91 2.56 -9.56
C LYS A 48 17.34 3.91 -9.96
N ASN A 49 17.40 4.90 -9.06
CA ASN A 49 17.03 6.28 -9.37
C ASN A 49 18.13 7.22 -8.85
N PRO A 50 19.25 7.34 -9.56
CA PRO A 50 20.36 8.19 -9.15
C PRO A 50 19.89 9.64 -8.89
N GLY A 51 20.22 10.17 -7.72
CA GLY A 51 19.83 11.52 -7.29
C GLY A 51 18.34 11.73 -6.98
N HIS A 52 17.51 10.69 -7.13
CA HIS A 52 16.08 10.69 -6.81
C HIS A 52 15.28 11.84 -7.43
N GLU A 53 15.67 12.32 -8.61
CA GLU A 53 15.08 13.52 -9.26
C GLU A 53 13.57 13.41 -9.54
N LYS A 54 13.06 12.19 -9.68
CA LYS A 54 11.64 11.89 -9.92
C LYS A 54 10.81 11.72 -8.64
N PHE A 55 11.44 11.84 -7.48
CA PHE A 55 10.76 11.80 -6.19
C PHE A 55 10.54 13.21 -5.68
N ILE A 56 9.28 13.54 -5.39
CA ILE A 56 8.89 14.85 -4.90
C ILE A 56 8.58 14.72 -3.42
N PRO A 57 9.33 15.37 -2.51
CA PRO A 57 9.01 15.35 -1.09
C PRO A 57 7.57 15.82 -0.89
N VAL A 58 6.80 15.13 -0.05
CA VAL A 58 5.36 15.40 0.11
C VAL A 58 5.08 16.86 0.49
N ASN A 59 5.97 17.50 1.27
CA ASN A 59 5.87 18.90 1.66
C ASN A 59 6.13 19.88 0.50
N ASN A 60 6.87 19.42 -0.52
CA ASN A 60 7.19 20.19 -1.72
C ASN A 60 6.23 19.88 -2.88
N PHE A 61 5.37 18.87 -2.76
CA PHE A 61 4.40 18.54 -3.81
C PHE A 61 3.37 19.66 -3.98
N ARG A 62 3.29 20.17 -5.22
CA ARG A 62 2.41 21.25 -5.69
C ARG A 62 1.70 20.84 -6.97
N ILE A 63 0.61 21.51 -7.32
CA ILE A 63 -0.20 21.19 -8.51
C ILE A 63 0.60 21.25 -9.81
N GLU A 64 1.63 22.10 -9.89
CA GLU A 64 2.46 22.28 -11.08
C GLU A 64 3.34 21.06 -11.39
N HIS A 65 3.54 20.17 -10.41
CA HIS A 65 4.24 18.90 -10.61
C HIS A 65 3.37 17.88 -11.35
N LEU A 66 2.05 18.06 -11.40
CA LEU A 66 1.19 17.24 -12.24
C LEU A 66 1.43 17.57 -13.72
N PRO A 67 1.29 16.57 -14.62
CA PRO A 67 1.22 16.82 -16.07
C PRO A 67 0.20 17.91 -16.37
N GLU A 68 0.46 18.74 -17.38
CA GLU A 68 -0.32 19.96 -17.64
C GLU A 68 -1.80 19.66 -17.83
N GLU A 69 -2.11 18.61 -18.57
CA GLU A 69 -3.45 18.09 -18.83
C GLU A 69 -4.13 17.47 -17.59
N HIS A 70 -3.37 17.20 -16.53
CA HIS A 70 -3.84 16.67 -15.25
C HIS A 70 -3.63 17.65 -14.09
N ARG A 71 -3.39 18.94 -14.34
CA ARG A 71 -3.33 20.01 -13.32
C ARG A 71 -4.71 20.30 -12.73
N ASP A 72 -5.27 19.30 -12.10
CA ASP A 72 -6.59 19.29 -11.52
C ASP A 72 -6.52 19.42 -9.99
N LEU A 73 -7.28 20.36 -9.45
CA LEU A 73 -7.25 20.66 -8.02
C LEU A 73 -7.75 19.49 -7.17
N GLU A 74 -8.72 18.70 -7.66
CA GLU A 74 -9.23 17.55 -6.92
C GLU A 74 -8.25 16.39 -6.94
N LEU A 75 -7.56 16.12 -8.05
CA LEU A 75 -6.44 15.18 -8.12
C LEU A 75 -5.31 15.59 -7.18
N PHE A 76 -4.90 16.85 -7.18
CA PHE A 76 -3.88 17.36 -6.26
C PHE A 76 -4.27 17.15 -4.79
N LYS A 77 -5.49 17.55 -4.41
CA LYS A 77 -6.02 17.32 -3.05
C LYS A 77 -6.08 15.83 -2.71
N TYR A 78 -6.43 14.99 -3.68
CA TYR A 78 -6.49 13.55 -3.50
C TYR A 78 -5.11 12.97 -3.19
N ILE A 79 -4.09 13.29 -3.99
CA ILE A 79 -2.70 12.84 -3.75
C ILE A 79 -2.22 13.31 -2.37
N LYS A 80 -2.46 14.57 -1.99
CA LYS A 80 -2.15 15.05 -0.64
C LYS A 80 -2.89 14.25 0.43
N SER A 81 -4.17 13.92 0.24
CA SER A 81 -4.92 13.11 1.21
C SER A 81 -4.38 11.67 1.32
N VAL A 82 -3.92 11.08 0.21
CA VAL A 82 -3.26 9.77 0.20
C VAL A 82 -1.96 9.83 0.99
N SER A 83 -1.20 10.92 0.84
CA SER A 83 0.10 11.04 1.50
C SER A 83 -0.02 10.99 3.03
N VAL A 84 -1.06 11.59 3.60
CA VAL A 84 -1.28 11.57 5.06
C VAL A 84 -1.67 10.18 5.57
N LEU A 85 -2.26 9.34 4.71
CA LEU A 85 -2.64 7.96 5.03
C LEU A 85 -1.56 6.92 4.70
N THR A 86 -0.46 7.35 4.07
CA THR A 86 0.66 6.50 3.74
C THR A 86 1.54 6.34 4.98
N VAL A 87 1.95 5.10 5.26
CA VAL A 87 2.72 4.74 6.44
C VAL A 87 4.00 4.03 6.02
N ARG A 88 5.05 4.18 6.84
CA ARG A 88 6.23 3.31 6.75
C ARG A 88 5.96 2.07 7.58
N VAL A 89 6.19 0.91 7.00
CA VAL A 89 6.08 -0.38 7.71
C VAL A 89 7.49 -0.82 8.06
N ASP A 90 7.78 -0.93 9.35
CA ASP A 90 9.06 -1.41 9.88
C ASP A 90 8.84 -2.83 10.45
N VAL A 91 9.69 -3.79 10.08
CA VAL A 91 9.59 -5.18 10.52
C VAL A 91 10.95 -5.68 11.00
N GLN A 92 11.00 -6.23 12.22
CA GLN A 92 12.26 -6.58 12.87
C GLN A 92 12.74 -8.00 12.56
N ASN A 93 11.82 -8.94 12.37
CA ASN A 93 12.14 -10.37 12.23
C ASN A 93 11.60 -10.96 10.94
N THR A 94 12.29 -11.97 10.43
CA THR A 94 11.80 -12.79 9.31
C THR A 94 11.23 -14.10 9.85
N SER A 95 9.98 -14.41 9.47
CA SER A 95 9.31 -15.61 9.94
C SER A 95 10.07 -16.87 9.47
N PRO A 96 10.23 -17.88 10.35
CA PRO A 96 10.77 -19.19 9.95
C PRO A 96 9.81 -19.94 8.99
N ARG A 97 8.58 -19.45 8.81
CA ARG A 97 7.55 -20.04 7.95
C ARG A 97 7.49 -19.41 6.55
N ARG A 98 8.37 -18.47 6.21
CA ARG A 98 8.45 -17.99 4.83
C ARG A 98 8.67 -19.17 3.88
N PRO A 99 7.91 -19.28 2.78
CA PRO A 99 8.12 -20.35 1.82
C PRO A 99 9.47 -20.17 1.14
N ASP A 100 10.02 -21.25 0.58
CA ASP A 100 11.25 -21.22 -0.20
C ASP A 100 11.06 -20.56 -1.56
N VAL A 101 9.91 -20.80 -2.19
CA VAL A 101 9.51 -20.22 -3.49
C VAL A 101 8.10 -19.62 -3.44
N TRP A 102 7.79 -18.74 -4.38
CA TRP A 102 6.40 -18.34 -4.61
C TRP A 102 5.57 -19.56 -5.00
N PRO A 103 4.33 -19.71 -4.48
CA PRO A 103 3.53 -20.89 -4.76
C PRO A 103 3.38 -21.12 -6.26
N GLY A 104 3.47 -22.37 -6.74
CA GLY A 104 3.34 -22.68 -8.16
C GLY A 104 4.50 -22.19 -9.06
N THR A 105 5.62 -21.74 -8.49
CA THR A 105 6.78 -21.23 -9.26
C THR A 105 8.10 -21.89 -8.86
N ARG A 106 9.19 -21.46 -9.51
CA ARG A 106 10.57 -21.72 -9.08
C ARG A 106 11.27 -20.46 -8.55
N SER A 107 10.55 -19.35 -8.46
CA SER A 107 11.10 -18.06 -8.05
C SER A 107 11.22 -18.03 -6.53
N VAL A 108 12.41 -17.76 -6.02
CA VAL A 108 12.67 -17.71 -4.57
C VAL A 108 11.79 -16.65 -3.90
N TYR A 109 11.20 -17.00 -2.76
CA TYR A 109 10.39 -16.06 -2.00
C TYR A 109 11.28 -15.02 -1.29
N PRO A 110 10.90 -13.73 -1.27
CA PRO A 110 11.73 -12.71 -0.64
C PRO A 110 12.05 -13.03 0.81
N CYS A 111 13.30 -12.77 1.22
CA CYS A 111 13.81 -13.02 2.57
C CYS A 111 13.80 -14.47 3.04
N TYR A 112 13.52 -15.47 2.18
CA TYR A 112 13.58 -16.88 2.59
C TYR A 112 14.93 -17.27 3.20
N SER A 113 16.04 -16.79 2.62
CA SER A 113 17.41 -17.03 3.13
C SER A 113 17.66 -16.46 4.54
N MET A 114 16.78 -15.57 5.02
CA MET A 114 16.83 -14.95 6.35
C MET A 114 15.79 -15.54 7.32
N ALA A 115 15.07 -16.60 6.93
CA ALA A 115 14.02 -17.22 7.74
C ALA A 115 14.50 -17.56 9.17
N GLY A 116 13.74 -17.09 10.17
CA GLY A 116 14.03 -17.29 11.59
C GLY A 116 15.13 -16.39 12.16
N ARG A 117 15.64 -15.42 11.39
CA ARG A 117 16.66 -14.45 11.84
C ARG A 117 16.03 -13.09 12.14
N GLU A 118 16.68 -12.35 13.03
CA GLU A 118 16.50 -10.92 13.13
C GLU A 118 17.04 -10.28 11.86
N SER A 119 16.21 -9.48 11.19
CA SER A 119 16.55 -8.84 9.92
C SER A 119 15.62 -7.66 9.74
N VAL A 120 16.12 -6.47 10.04
CA VAL A 120 15.34 -5.25 9.95
C VAL A 120 15.04 -4.97 8.49
N ARG A 121 13.76 -4.80 8.16
CA ARG A 121 13.35 -4.39 6.84
C ARG A 121 12.25 -3.35 6.90
N ARG A 122 12.20 -2.55 5.84
CA ARG A 122 11.23 -1.48 5.69
C ARG A 122 10.50 -1.61 4.37
N GLY A 123 9.21 -1.31 4.44
CA GLY A 123 8.33 -1.15 3.31
C GLY A 123 7.42 0.05 3.51
N SER A 124 6.44 0.13 2.63
CA SER A 124 5.38 1.12 2.64
C SER A 124 4.03 0.45 2.85
N GLY A 125 3.06 1.23 3.31
CA GLY A 125 1.68 0.80 3.39
C GLY A 125 0.72 1.97 3.36
N ARG A 126 -0.56 1.68 3.44
CA ARG A 126 -1.63 2.70 3.45
C ARG A 126 -2.73 2.31 4.42
N ILE A 127 -3.17 3.27 5.24
CA ILE A 127 -4.39 3.12 6.04
C ILE A 127 -5.60 2.94 5.11
N SER A 128 -6.21 1.74 5.17
CA SER A 128 -7.36 1.33 4.33
C SER A 128 -8.70 1.48 5.05
N LEU A 129 -8.73 1.30 6.37
CA LEU A 129 -9.93 1.43 7.21
C LEU A 129 -9.57 1.96 8.60
N VAL A 130 -10.48 2.74 9.17
CA VAL A 130 -10.38 3.25 10.55
C VAL A 130 -11.75 3.08 11.19
N THR A 131 -11.82 2.25 12.24
CA THR A 131 -13.08 1.87 12.89
C THR A 131 -12.99 2.17 14.37
N LYS A 132 -13.96 2.91 14.90
CA LYS A 132 -14.11 3.14 16.35
C LYS A 132 -14.91 2.00 16.95
N TYR A 133 -14.45 1.46 18.05
CA TYR A 133 -15.20 0.54 18.89
C TYR A 133 -15.44 1.13 20.27
N ALA A 134 -16.59 0.77 20.86
CA ALA A 134 -16.92 0.99 22.26
C ALA A 134 -17.64 -0.24 22.79
N TYR A 135 -17.14 -0.80 23.89
CA TYR A 135 -17.67 -2.02 24.53
C TYR A 135 -17.81 -3.21 23.56
N GLY A 136 -16.95 -3.29 22.55
CA GLY A 136 -16.98 -4.34 21.53
C GLY A 136 -17.97 -4.14 20.38
N TYR A 137 -18.54 -2.94 20.24
CA TYR A 137 -19.41 -2.58 19.14
C TYR A 137 -18.84 -1.40 18.35
N ASP A 138 -18.95 -1.46 17.02
CA ASP A 138 -18.60 -0.34 16.15
C ASP A 138 -19.72 0.73 16.11
N GLN A 139 -19.49 1.78 15.32
CA GLN A 139 -20.44 2.89 15.17
C GLN A 139 -21.75 2.50 14.48
N GLU A 140 -21.80 1.36 13.79
CA GLU A 140 -22.96 0.82 13.09
C GLU A 140 -23.68 -0.26 13.94
N GLY A 141 -23.20 -0.51 15.16
CA GLY A 141 -23.73 -1.55 16.05
C GLY A 141 -23.21 -2.96 15.71
N GLY A 142 -22.27 -3.07 14.78
CA GLY A 142 -21.58 -4.31 14.45
C GLY A 142 -20.71 -4.77 15.62
N ARG A 143 -20.80 -6.05 15.98
CA ARG A 143 -19.94 -6.63 17.01
C ARG A 143 -18.53 -6.80 16.45
N HIS A 144 -17.53 -6.45 17.25
CA HIS A 144 -16.14 -6.74 16.93
C HIS A 144 -15.96 -8.22 16.58
N TRP A 145 -15.30 -8.51 15.46
CA TRP A 145 -15.22 -9.85 14.89
C TRP A 145 -14.53 -10.90 15.80
N LEU A 146 -13.51 -10.50 16.58
CA LEU A 146 -12.92 -11.34 17.64
C LEU A 146 -13.70 -11.34 18.98
N GLY A 147 -14.84 -10.67 19.06
CA GLY A 147 -15.61 -10.55 20.30
C GLY A 147 -14.93 -9.75 21.42
N ARG A 148 -13.91 -8.93 21.10
CA ARG A 148 -13.22 -8.07 22.07
C ARG A 148 -14.17 -7.03 22.64
N ALA A 149 -14.09 -6.78 23.95
CA ALA A 149 -14.85 -5.74 24.63
C ALA A 149 -13.96 -4.55 25.09
N SER A 150 -12.64 -4.66 24.92
CA SER A 150 -11.65 -3.68 25.34
C SER A 150 -10.50 -3.58 24.33
N CYS A 151 -9.76 -2.47 24.40
CA CYS A 151 -8.62 -2.17 23.55
C CYS A 151 -7.51 -3.21 23.69
N ALA A 152 -6.93 -3.61 22.55
CA ALA A 152 -5.80 -4.53 22.47
C ALA A 152 -4.45 -3.84 22.21
N CYS A 153 -4.36 -2.51 22.33
CA CYS A 153 -3.06 -1.83 22.18
C CYS A 153 -2.11 -2.22 23.32
N HIS A 154 -0.80 -2.10 23.09
CA HIS A 154 0.23 -2.52 24.06
C HIS A 154 0.00 -1.92 25.45
N VAL A 155 -0.30 -0.63 25.53
CA VAL A 155 -0.59 0.08 26.79
C VAL A 155 -1.79 -0.53 27.52
N CYS A 156 -2.85 -0.90 26.81
CA CYS A 156 -4.03 -1.52 27.41
C CYS A 156 -3.81 -2.99 27.77
N GLN A 157 -2.98 -3.72 27.04
CA GLN A 157 -2.62 -5.11 27.39
C GLN A 157 -1.85 -5.19 28.71
N LEU A 158 -1.05 -4.17 29.03
CA LEU A 158 -0.30 -4.08 30.29
C LEU A 158 -1.10 -3.46 31.44
N SER A 159 -2.30 -2.94 31.18
CA SER A 159 -3.12 -2.26 32.19
C SER A 159 -4.11 -3.23 32.85
N SER A 160 -4.31 -3.10 34.17
CA SER A 160 -5.40 -3.77 34.89
C SER A 160 -6.79 -3.20 34.58
N SER A 161 -6.84 -2.04 33.91
CA SER A 161 -8.06 -1.34 33.50
C SER A 161 -7.98 -0.95 32.01
N PRO A 162 -8.04 -1.93 31.09
CA PRO A 162 -7.98 -1.66 29.67
C PRO A 162 -9.15 -0.76 29.22
N ARG A 163 -8.89 0.15 28.29
CA ARG A 163 -9.92 1.06 27.78
C ARG A 163 -10.99 0.27 27.03
N ASN A 164 -12.26 0.58 27.29
CA ASN A 164 -13.40 -0.01 26.60
C ASN A 164 -13.76 0.68 25.29
N SER A 165 -13.11 1.80 24.95
CA SER A 165 -13.20 2.45 23.66
C SER A 165 -11.82 2.53 23.02
N TRP A 166 -11.75 2.21 21.73
CA TRP A 166 -10.51 2.18 20.97
C TRP A 166 -10.79 2.35 19.47
N TRP A 167 -9.70 2.47 18.72
CA TRP A 167 -9.70 2.52 17.27
C TRP A 167 -8.92 1.33 16.72
N GLU A 168 -9.50 0.65 15.74
CA GLU A 168 -8.79 -0.27 14.86
C GLU A 168 -8.42 0.45 13.56
N ILE A 169 -7.17 0.30 13.16
CA ILE A 169 -6.60 0.94 11.98
C ILE A 169 -6.05 -0.18 11.11
N GLU A 170 -6.71 -0.43 9.97
CA GLU A 170 -6.25 -1.41 9.01
C GLU A 170 -5.23 -0.77 8.07
N VAL A 171 -4.06 -1.40 7.93
CA VAL A 171 -3.00 -0.97 7.01
C VAL A 171 -2.83 -2.01 5.92
N LEU A 172 -2.88 -1.55 4.68
CA LEU A 172 -2.57 -2.34 3.49
C LEU A 172 -1.08 -2.29 3.20
N THR A 173 -0.48 -3.45 2.96
CA THR A 173 0.89 -3.58 2.45
C THR A 173 1.02 -4.85 1.61
N ALA A 174 2.22 -5.18 1.18
CA ALA A 174 2.50 -6.40 0.44
C ALA A 174 2.83 -7.57 1.37
N THR A 175 2.48 -8.80 1.00
CA THR A 175 2.74 -9.99 1.84
C THR A 175 4.22 -10.27 1.96
N HIS A 176 5.01 -9.98 0.92
CA HIS A 176 6.45 -10.13 1.05
C HIS A 176 7.07 -9.15 2.07
N VAL A 177 6.41 -8.02 2.39
CA VAL A 177 6.84 -7.09 3.44
C VAL A 177 6.55 -7.68 4.82
N VAL A 178 5.27 -8.02 5.09
CA VAL A 178 4.84 -8.73 6.30
C VAL A 178 4.10 -10.00 5.89
N PHE A 179 4.73 -11.15 6.14
CA PHE A 179 4.29 -12.44 5.67
C PHE A 179 3.23 -13.08 6.55
N ASP A 180 3.36 -13.00 7.88
CA ASP A 180 2.47 -13.67 8.81
C ASP A 180 2.42 -13.00 10.19
N GLU A 181 1.70 -13.63 11.13
CA GLU A 181 1.55 -13.15 12.51
C GLU A 181 2.87 -13.05 13.29
N VAL A 182 3.87 -13.88 12.98
CA VAL A 182 5.18 -13.78 13.67
C VAL A 182 5.85 -12.48 13.28
N GLU A 183 5.86 -12.14 11.99
CA GLU A 183 6.41 -10.86 11.53
C GLU A 183 5.57 -9.67 11.99
N ALA A 184 4.24 -9.79 11.92
CA ALA A 184 3.32 -8.73 12.32
C ALA A 184 3.45 -8.39 13.81
N SER A 185 3.65 -9.38 14.68
CA SER A 185 3.83 -9.16 16.12
C SER A 185 5.09 -8.34 16.48
N GLN A 186 6.02 -8.21 15.54
CA GLN A 186 7.27 -7.45 15.66
C GLN A 186 7.34 -6.34 14.58
N ALA A 187 6.19 -5.94 14.04
CA ALA A 187 6.08 -4.88 13.07
C ALA A 187 5.46 -3.63 13.69
N SER A 188 5.78 -2.48 13.11
CA SER A 188 5.18 -1.20 13.48
C SER A 188 4.89 -0.37 12.23
N CYS A 189 3.96 0.57 12.36
CA CYS A 189 3.64 1.53 11.31
C CYS A 189 3.96 2.95 11.79
N ARG A 190 4.95 3.59 11.17
CA ARG A 190 5.26 5.00 11.43
C ARG A 190 4.36 5.89 10.57
N LEU A 191 3.56 6.71 11.24
CA LEU A 191 2.68 7.71 10.65
C LEU A 191 3.44 9.03 10.44
N PHE A 192 2.91 9.87 9.55
CA PHE A 192 3.30 11.29 9.39
C PHE A 192 4.80 11.56 9.18
N TYR A 193 5.57 10.57 8.72
CA TYR A 193 6.99 10.73 8.42
C TYR A 193 7.19 11.45 7.07
N ASP A 194 7.10 12.78 7.09
CA ASP A 194 7.18 13.67 5.91
C ASP A 194 8.59 14.24 5.69
N SER A 195 9.40 14.29 6.74
CA SER A 195 10.77 14.78 6.78
C SER A 195 11.56 14.04 7.88
N PRO A 196 12.91 14.10 7.87
CA PRO A 196 13.73 13.51 8.94
C PRO A 196 13.33 14.00 10.34
N ASP A 197 12.97 15.28 10.46
CA ASP A 197 12.57 15.92 11.73
C ASP A 197 11.10 15.74 12.10
N SER A 198 10.33 14.94 11.33
CA SER A 198 8.92 14.72 11.63
C SER A 198 8.75 14.01 12.99
N PRO A 199 7.77 14.44 13.82
CA PRO A 199 7.46 13.76 15.07
C PRO A 199 7.26 12.26 14.87
N VAL A 200 7.76 11.47 15.81
CA VAL A 200 7.56 10.02 15.78
C VAL A 200 6.16 9.72 16.30
N THR A 201 5.29 9.28 15.40
CA THR A 201 3.98 8.71 15.76
C THR A 201 3.93 7.30 15.20
N THR A 202 3.90 6.32 16.09
CA THR A 202 3.97 4.90 15.71
C THR A 202 2.72 4.18 16.17
N LEU A 203 2.24 3.26 15.34
CA LEU A 203 1.23 2.29 15.70
C LEU A 203 1.87 0.91 15.78
N ASP A 204 1.66 0.23 16.91
CA ASP A 204 2.01 -1.19 17.02
C ASP A 204 1.03 -2.02 16.22
N VAL A 205 1.56 -2.97 15.45
CA VAL A 205 0.75 -3.96 14.75
C VAL A 205 0.37 -5.04 15.75
N VAL A 206 -0.94 -5.25 15.93
CA VAL A 206 -1.47 -6.23 16.89
C VAL A 206 -1.90 -7.54 16.25
N GLY A 207 -1.82 -7.62 14.92
CA GLY A 207 -1.97 -8.88 14.19
C GLY A 207 -2.21 -8.69 12.70
N VAL A 208 -2.44 -9.81 12.02
CA VAL A 208 -2.77 -9.89 10.60
C VAL A 208 -4.27 -10.11 10.44
N GLY A 209 -4.95 -9.17 9.79
CA GLY A 209 -6.36 -9.29 9.47
C GLY A 209 -6.62 -10.17 8.24
N PHE A 210 -5.67 -10.23 7.30
CA PHE A 210 -5.71 -11.10 6.12
C PHE A 210 -4.34 -11.15 5.44
N VAL A 211 -3.93 -12.31 4.93
CA VAL A 211 -2.75 -12.47 4.07
C VAL A 211 -3.11 -13.30 2.85
N ASN A 212 -2.59 -12.90 1.70
CA ASN A 212 -2.62 -13.69 0.48
C ASN A 212 -1.28 -13.56 -0.24
N VAL A 213 -0.48 -14.62 -0.12
CA VAL A 213 0.84 -14.75 -0.75
C VAL A 213 0.72 -14.68 -2.26
N GLU A 214 -0.23 -15.40 -2.85
CA GLU A 214 -0.46 -15.48 -4.29
C GLU A 214 -0.61 -14.10 -4.98
N ARG A 215 -1.33 -13.20 -4.32
CA ARG A 215 -1.63 -11.85 -4.80
C ARG A 215 -0.72 -10.79 -4.22
N ASP A 216 0.22 -11.21 -3.38
CA ASP A 216 1.15 -10.37 -2.64
C ASP A 216 0.45 -9.29 -1.80
N TRP A 217 -0.61 -9.67 -1.08
CA TRP A 217 -1.48 -8.74 -0.37
C TRP A 217 -1.60 -9.05 1.13
N CYS A 218 -1.24 -8.09 1.97
CA CYS A 218 -1.30 -8.22 3.42
C CYS A 218 -2.07 -7.07 4.06
N ARG A 219 -2.95 -7.41 4.98
CA ARG A 219 -3.73 -6.47 5.79
C ARG A 219 -3.34 -6.61 7.25
N LEU A 220 -2.71 -5.57 7.76
CA LEU A 220 -2.30 -5.45 9.16
C LEU A 220 -3.41 -4.79 9.96
N VAL A 221 -3.59 -5.21 11.20
CA VAL A 221 -4.49 -4.57 12.16
C VAL A 221 -3.65 -3.90 13.23
N CYS A 222 -3.75 -2.58 13.32
CA CYS A 222 -3.18 -1.79 14.39
C CYS A 222 -4.29 -1.34 15.35
N THR A 223 -3.96 -1.11 16.62
CA THR A 223 -4.94 -0.60 17.59
C THR A 223 -4.38 0.57 18.38
N THR A 224 -5.24 1.54 18.70
CA THR A 224 -4.90 2.62 19.63
C THR A 224 -6.10 2.98 20.49
N CYS A 225 -5.84 3.32 21.76
CA CYS A 225 -6.84 3.95 22.64
C CYS A 225 -6.68 5.48 22.70
N ASP A 226 -5.76 6.06 21.92
CA ASP A 226 -5.66 7.51 21.72
C ASP A 226 -6.83 7.98 20.84
N ASN A 227 -7.78 8.66 21.47
CA ASN A 227 -8.98 9.13 20.79
C ASN A 227 -8.68 10.28 19.82
N ASP A 228 -7.70 11.13 20.11
CA ASP A 228 -7.38 12.28 19.26
C ASP A 228 -6.74 11.80 17.95
N LEU A 229 -5.79 10.86 18.04
CA LEU A 229 -5.21 10.22 16.87
C LEU A 229 -6.27 9.49 16.04
N GLY A 230 -7.12 8.69 16.69
CA GLY A 230 -8.20 7.94 16.03
C GLY A 230 -9.18 8.84 15.28
N GLU A 231 -9.68 9.91 15.90
CA GLU A 231 -10.59 10.87 15.28
C GLU A 231 -9.92 11.63 14.11
N VAL A 232 -8.65 11.97 14.23
CA VAL A 232 -7.88 12.59 13.14
C VAL A 232 -7.80 11.64 11.94
N LEU A 233 -7.38 10.39 12.15
CA LEU A 233 -7.26 9.40 11.07
C LEU A 233 -8.61 9.07 10.43
N PHE A 234 -9.67 8.95 11.22
CA PHE A 234 -11.03 8.71 10.73
C PHE A 234 -11.50 9.83 9.79
N ARG A 235 -11.34 11.10 10.21
CA ARG A 235 -11.70 12.26 9.38
C ARG A 235 -10.87 12.32 8.10
N LEU A 236 -9.57 12.08 8.18
CA LEU A 236 -8.68 12.06 7.01
C LEU A 236 -9.07 10.95 6.04
N LYS A 237 -9.40 9.76 6.53
CA LYS A 237 -9.85 8.65 5.69
C LYS A 237 -11.17 8.95 5.00
N LYS A 238 -12.15 9.51 5.72
CA LYS A 238 -13.44 9.92 5.15
C LYS A 238 -13.25 10.97 4.05
N ARG A 239 -12.39 11.97 4.27
CA ARG A 239 -12.05 12.97 3.26
C ARG A 239 -11.37 12.36 2.03
N CYS A 240 -10.41 11.46 2.23
CA CYS A 240 -9.72 10.76 1.16
C CYS A 240 -10.70 9.95 0.29
N ASN A 241 -11.68 9.27 0.89
CA ASN A 241 -12.72 8.53 0.17
C ASN A 241 -13.59 9.44 -0.72
N VAL A 242 -13.96 10.63 -0.23
CA VAL A 242 -14.74 11.60 -1.01
C VAL A 242 -13.93 12.08 -2.21
N LEU A 243 -12.68 12.48 -1.99
CA LEU A 243 -11.78 12.93 -3.07
C LEU A 243 -11.52 11.84 -4.09
N TRP A 244 -11.28 10.61 -3.63
CA TRP A 244 -11.12 9.44 -4.49
C TRP A 244 -12.31 9.23 -5.41
N LYS A 245 -13.55 9.29 -4.88
CA LYS A 245 -14.76 9.13 -5.69
C LYS A 245 -14.86 10.21 -6.77
N THR A 246 -14.61 11.46 -6.41
CA THR A 246 -14.61 12.59 -7.36
C THR A 246 -13.57 12.40 -8.47
N VAL A 247 -12.33 12.04 -8.10
CA VAL A 247 -11.24 11.82 -9.06
C VAL A 247 -11.53 10.60 -9.94
N HIS A 248 -12.00 9.49 -9.37
CA HIS A 248 -12.37 8.31 -10.14
C HIS A 248 -13.42 8.62 -11.22
N GLU A 249 -14.52 9.26 -10.85
CA GLU A 249 -15.59 9.62 -11.79
C GLU A 249 -15.09 10.54 -12.92
N ARG A 250 -14.16 11.45 -12.61
CA ARG A 250 -13.58 12.36 -13.59
C ARG A 250 -12.69 11.65 -14.62
N TYR A 251 -11.86 10.70 -14.19
CA TYR A 251 -10.84 10.10 -15.05
C TYR A 251 -11.19 8.70 -15.56
N ARG A 252 -12.28 8.07 -15.11
CA ARG A 252 -12.63 6.69 -15.52
C ARG A 252 -12.78 6.52 -17.03
N ALA A 253 -13.19 7.56 -17.75
CA ALA A 253 -13.39 7.50 -19.21
C ALA A 253 -12.07 7.59 -19.99
N SER A 254 -11.04 8.24 -19.44
CA SER A 254 -9.73 8.43 -20.09
C SER A 254 -8.63 7.50 -19.54
N ARG A 255 -8.94 6.66 -18.54
CA ARG A 255 -7.97 5.82 -17.81
C ARG A 255 -7.03 4.98 -18.71
N ASP A 256 -7.52 4.49 -19.83
CA ASP A 256 -6.79 3.65 -20.79
C ASP A 256 -6.02 4.45 -21.84
N VAL A 257 -6.32 5.75 -21.96
CA VAL A 257 -5.67 6.68 -22.87
C VAL A 257 -4.55 7.42 -22.15
N ASP A 258 -4.86 8.08 -21.03
CA ASP A 258 -3.91 8.92 -20.29
C ASP A 258 -2.87 8.08 -19.56
N LYS A 259 -3.30 6.91 -19.07
CA LYS A 259 -2.54 5.96 -18.27
C LYS A 259 -1.80 6.55 -17.06
N LEU A 260 -2.17 7.76 -16.63
CA LEU A 260 -1.53 8.45 -15.52
C LEU A 260 -1.66 7.60 -14.26
N MET A 261 -0.59 7.55 -13.50
CA MET A 261 -0.57 6.94 -12.19
C MET A 261 0.33 7.71 -11.23
N PHE A 262 0.10 7.49 -9.95
CA PHE A 262 0.95 8.03 -8.91
C PHE A 262 1.14 7.02 -7.78
N MET A 263 2.19 7.24 -7.00
CA MET A 263 2.41 6.54 -5.74
C MET A 263 2.85 7.54 -4.68
N VAL A 264 2.51 7.23 -3.44
CA VAL A 264 3.15 7.84 -2.27
C VAL A 264 3.78 6.71 -1.48
N SER A 265 5.09 6.81 -1.23
CA SER A 265 5.85 5.72 -0.60
C SER A 265 7.01 6.24 0.24
N HIS A 266 7.68 5.32 0.94
CA HIS A 266 8.87 5.55 1.73
C HIS A 266 10.09 4.92 1.04
N PRO A 267 10.62 5.50 -0.05
CA PRO A 267 11.85 4.99 -0.67
C PRO A 267 12.98 4.99 0.37
N HIS A 268 13.71 3.89 0.41
CA HIS A 268 14.73 3.49 1.38
C HIS A 268 14.25 3.47 2.84
N GLY A 269 12.94 3.44 3.07
CA GLY A 269 12.34 3.64 4.39
C GLY A 269 12.51 5.07 4.92
N GLY A 270 12.83 6.03 4.04
CA GLY A 270 12.98 7.44 4.36
C GLY A 270 11.66 8.22 4.38
N PRO A 271 11.72 9.57 4.38
CA PRO A 271 10.55 10.43 4.36
C PRO A 271 9.67 10.21 3.13
N LYS A 272 8.36 10.46 3.27
CA LYS A 272 7.39 10.25 2.18
C LYS A 272 7.72 11.04 0.93
N GLN A 273 7.68 10.33 -0.20
CA GLN A 273 7.84 10.90 -1.53
C GLN A 273 6.62 10.63 -2.38
N VAL A 274 6.27 11.58 -3.23
CA VAL A 274 5.30 11.42 -4.32
C VAL A 274 6.07 11.11 -5.59
N SER A 275 5.66 10.07 -6.31
CA SER A 275 6.14 9.76 -7.66
C SER A 275 4.97 9.73 -8.64
N LEU A 276 5.21 10.27 -9.84
CA LEU A 276 4.25 10.30 -10.94
C LEU A 276 4.82 9.52 -12.12
N GLY A 277 3.94 8.91 -12.91
CA GLY A 277 4.35 8.18 -14.10
C GLY A 277 3.15 7.59 -14.83
N GLN A 278 3.41 6.61 -15.68
CA GLN A 278 2.37 5.93 -16.45
C GLN A 278 2.47 4.43 -16.29
N TRP A 279 1.29 3.79 -16.24
CA TRP A 279 1.21 2.34 -16.40
C TRP A 279 1.32 1.97 -17.88
N GLN A 280 1.90 0.81 -18.15
CA GLN A 280 2.25 0.36 -19.50
C GLN A 280 1.27 -0.72 -19.94
N ASP A 281 1.39 -1.88 -19.29
CA ASP A 281 0.55 -3.03 -19.55
C ASP A 281 -0.39 -3.31 -18.38
N ARG A 282 -1.58 -3.79 -18.73
CA ARG A 282 -2.58 -4.33 -17.83
C ARG A 282 -2.78 -5.80 -18.17
N TYR A 283 -2.63 -6.65 -17.18
CA TYR A 283 -2.75 -8.09 -17.33
C TYR A 283 -3.95 -8.60 -16.55
N LEU A 284 -4.78 -9.41 -17.21
CA LEU A 284 -5.83 -10.16 -16.54
C LEU A 284 -5.20 -11.41 -15.93
N VAL A 285 -5.35 -11.57 -14.63
CA VAL A 285 -4.82 -12.73 -13.92
C VAL A 285 -5.84 -13.84 -13.99
N ASP A 286 -5.45 -14.95 -14.62
CA ASP A 286 -6.29 -16.14 -14.72
C ASP A 286 -6.57 -16.68 -13.31
N SER A 287 -7.82 -16.56 -12.89
CA SER A 287 -8.30 -17.06 -11.60
C SER A 287 -9.81 -17.29 -11.68
N ASP A 288 -10.34 -18.19 -10.84
CA ASP A 288 -11.77 -18.51 -10.75
C ASP A 288 -12.67 -17.27 -10.55
N ILE A 289 -12.10 -16.17 -10.06
CA ILE A 289 -12.78 -14.88 -9.87
C ILE A 289 -12.37 -13.93 -11.00
N HIS A 290 -13.33 -13.61 -11.86
CA HIS A 290 -13.11 -12.72 -12.99
C HIS A 290 -12.75 -11.28 -12.50
N ASN A 291 -11.78 -10.64 -13.15
CA ASN A 291 -11.30 -9.25 -12.96
C ASN A 291 -10.18 -8.99 -11.92
N TYR A 292 -9.33 -9.96 -11.59
CA TYR A 292 -8.02 -9.64 -10.99
C TYR A 292 -7.06 -9.11 -12.05
N ASN A 293 -6.37 -8.02 -11.73
CA ASN A 293 -5.44 -7.36 -12.62
C ASN A 293 -4.08 -7.17 -11.97
N LYS A 294 -3.04 -7.27 -12.78
CA LYS A 294 -1.68 -6.77 -12.50
C LYS A 294 -1.34 -5.66 -13.48
N PHE A 295 -0.52 -4.71 -13.04
CA PHE A 295 -0.04 -3.63 -13.89
C PHE A 295 1.49 -3.58 -13.89
N THR A 296 2.07 -3.27 -15.05
CA THR A 296 3.46 -2.81 -15.15
C THR A 296 3.50 -1.30 -15.35
N TYR A 297 4.56 -0.64 -14.90
CA TYR A 297 4.63 0.81 -14.93
C TYR A 297 6.04 1.39 -14.83
N THR A 298 6.13 2.68 -15.15
CA THR A 298 7.37 3.47 -15.18
C THR A 298 7.53 4.41 -13.99
N THR A 299 6.50 4.54 -13.15
CA THR A 299 6.52 5.39 -11.95
C THR A 299 7.67 4.99 -11.04
N SER A 300 8.51 5.96 -10.67
CA SER A 300 9.71 5.71 -9.87
C SER A 300 9.40 5.08 -8.52
N THR A 301 10.18 4.06 -8.19
CA THR A 301 10.22 3.31 -6.93
C THR A 301 11.66 2.96 -6.59
N CYS A 302 11.93 2.66 -5.33
CA CYS A 302 13.22 2.18 -4.83
C CYS A 302 12.96 1.10 -3.77
N PRO A 303 14.00 0.36 -3.32
CA PRO A 303 13.92 -0.40 -2.07
C PRO A 303 13.22 0.43 -0.97
N GLY A 304 12.28 -0.15 -0.21
CA GLY A 304 11.38 0.55 0.71
C GLY A 304 10.02 0.94 0.13
N SER A 305 9.87 1.00 -1.19
CA SER A 305 8.58 1.29 -1.84
C SER A 305 7.61 0.11 -1.84
N SER A 306 8.08 -1.13 -1.61
CA SER A 306 7.23 -2.33 -1.53
C SER A 306 6.04 -2.14 -0.59
N GLY A 307 4.85 -2.55 -1.03
CA GLY A 307 3.60 -2.41 -0.28
C GLY A 307 2.89 -1.06 -0.42
N ALA A 308 3.54 -0.04 -1.01
CA ALA A 308 2.86 1.23 -1.31
C ALA A 308 1.69 1.00 -2.28
N THR A 309 0.58 1.70 -2.08
CA THR A 309 -0.56 1.61 -3.00
C THR A 309 -0.22 2.19 -4.36
N VAL A 310 -0.57 1.46 -5.42
CA VAL A 310 -0.42 1.83 -6.82
C VAL A 310 -1.73 2.44 -7.31
N TYR A 311 -1.74 3.74 -7.62
CA TYR A 311 -2.94 4.43 -8.09
C TYR A 311 -2.92 4.62 -9.59
N CYS A 312 -3.54 3.70 -10.33
CA CYS A 312 -3.87 3.90 -11.74
C CYS A 312 -5.09 4.83 -11.83
N LEU A 313 -4.92 6.02 -12.40
CA LEU A 313 -5.95 7.05 -12.39
C LEU A 313 -7.18 6.60 -13.20
N GLY A 314 -8.39 6.85 -12.65
CA GLY A 314 -9.65 6.44 -13.28
C GLY A 314 -10.01 4.96 -13.11
N TYR A 315 -9.14 4.15 -12.51
CA TYR A 315 -9.47 2.82 -12.06
C TYR A 315 -10.05 2.83 -10.64
N THR A 316 -10.92 1.87 -10.34
CA THR A 316 -11.44 1.67 -8.98
C THR A 316 -11.18 0.24 -8.53
N GLY A 317 -10.68 0.07 -7.31
CA GLY A 317 -10.70 -1.21 -6.62
C GLY A 317 -11.84 -1.23 -5.61
N TRP A 318 -12.30 -2.42 -5.23
CA TRP A 318 -13.04 -2.54 -3.99
C TRP A 318 -12.18 -1.99 -2.85
N TRP A 319 -12.79 -1.30 -1.87
CA TRP A 319 -12.03 -0.51 -0.88
C TRP A 319 -10.98 -1.32 -0.09
N LEU A 320 -11.10 -2.66 -0.06
CA LEU A 320 -10.11 -3.59 0.52
C LEU A 320 -9.06 -4.08 -0.49
N TYR A 321 -9.38 -4.19 -1.77
CA TYR A 321 -8.53 -4.84 -2.77
C TYR A 321 -7.87 -3.79 -3.66
N GLN A 322 -6.87 -3.10 -3.12
CA GLN A 322 -6.06 -2.13 -3.88
C GLN A 322 -4.76 -2.76 -4.38
N LEU A 323 -4.29 -2.29 -5.53
CA LEU A 323 -2.99 -2.64 -6.06
C LEU A 323 -1.91 -2.13 -5.11
N VAL A 324 -0.97 -3.00 -4.75
CA VAL A 324 0.24 -2.64 -4.01
C VAL A 324 1.46 -2.85 -4.91
N HIS A 325 2.48 -2.04 -4.73
CA HIS A 325 3.74 -2.21 -5.44
C HIS A 325 4.46 -3.44 -4.89
N SER A 326 4.84 -4.34 -5.80
CA SER A 326 5.51 -5.58 -5.44
C SER A 326 7.01 -5.52 -5.70
N GLY A 327 7.40 -5.02 -6.87
CA GLY A 327 8.80 -4.95 -7.24
C GLY A 327 9.06 -4.45 -8.65
N THR A 328 10.22 -4.84 -9.18
CA THR A 328 10.74 -4.42 -10.47
C THR A 328 11.18 -5.60 -11.32
N LEU A 329 10.91 -5.54 -12.62
CA LEU A 329 11.27 -6.55 -13.60
C LEU A 329 12.69 -6.29 -14.13
N PRO A 330 13.36 -7.30 -14.71
CA PRO A 330 14.66 -7.11 -15.36
C PRO A 330 14.67 -6.05 -16.48
N SER A 331 13.51 -5.75 -17.07
CA SER A 331 13.34 -4.67 -18.05
C SER A 331 13.43 -3.25 -17.43
N GLY A 332 13.47 -3.14 -16.11
CA GLY A 332 13.38 -1.88 -15.37
C GLY A 332 11.95 -1.39 -15.12
N LEU A 333 10.93 -2.07 -15.68
CA LEU A 333 9.53 -1.77 -15.37
C LEU A 333 9.17 -2.25 -13.97
N ASN A 334 8.43 -1.43 -13.24
CA ASN A 334 7.85 -1.82 -11.96
C ASN A 334 6.57 -2.62 -12.18
N TYR A 335 6.17 -3.42 -11.20
CA TYR A 335 4.92 -4.18 -11.24
C TYR A 335 4.17 -4.18 -9.92
N SER A 336 2.86 -4.37 -10.00
CA SER A 336 1.98 -4.50 -8.83
C SER A 336 1.70 -5.96 -8.46
N GLY A 337 1.23 -6.16 -7.23
CA GLY A 337 0.46 -7.35 -6.87
C GLY A 337 -0.84 -7.44 -7.66
N SER A 338 -1.60 -8.51 -7.44
CA SER A 338 -2.89 -8.74 -8.11
C SER A 338 -4.02 -8.15 -7.29
N ALA A 339 -4.84 -7.27 -7.88
CA ALA A 339 -6.02 -6.75 -7.21
C ALA A 339 -7.24 -6.71 -8.14
N PHE A 340 -8.42 -6.66 -7.54
CA PHE A 340 -9.66 -6.47 -8.29
C PHE A 340 -9.76 -5.00 -8.73
N VAL A 341 -9.94 -4.76 -10.03
CA VAL A 341 -9.99 -3.40 -10.59
C VAL A 341 -11.09 -3.29 -11.65
N LEU A 342 -11.90 -2.22 -11.59
CA LEU A 342 -12.99 -1.89 -12.51
C LEU A 342 -12.72 -0.63 -13.34
#